data_AF-A0A3B0VYN0-F1
#
_entry.id   AF-A0A3B0VYN0-F1
#
_cell.length_a   1.000
_cell.length_b   1.000
_cell.length_c   1.000
_cell.angle_alpha   90.00
_cell.angle_beta   90.00
_cell.angle_gamma   90.00
#
_symmetry.space_group_name_H-M   'P 1'
#
loop_
_entity.id
_entity.type
_entity.pdbx_description
1 polymer ?
#
loop_
_entity_poly.entity_id
_entity_poly.type
_entity_poly.pdbx_seq_one_letter_code
_entity_poly.pdbx_strand_id
1 'polypeptide(L)'
;MRWYDKYEKLGRHIDAMKDMDSKRRDTLLQGIMAIIRRHSPDLLEKFILEFPLDNSRQRWYDHDPYLWLTINGLQHGRPDLLETVALYMAEEEQTANQTDSTIPADTATPLTW
;
A
#
# COMPACT_ATOMS: atom_id res chain seq x y z
N MET A 1 -11.60 -1.15 17.13
CA MET A 1 -10.26 -0.55 16.94
C MET A 1 -9.45 -1.49 16.06
N ARG A 2 -8.77 -0.99 15.03
CA ARG A 2 -7.92 -1.76 14.12
C ARG A 2 -6.52 -1.83 14.72
N TRP A 3 -5.75 -2.88 14.41
CA TRP A 3 -4.44 -3.08 15.04
C TRP A 3 -3.45 -1.95 14.73
N TYR A 4 -3.60 -1.31 13.57
CA TYR A 4 -2.74 -0.23 13.10
C TYR A 4 -3.18 1.16 13.59
N ASP A 5 -4.31 1.30 14.29
CA ASP A 5 -4.75 2.59 14.84
C ASP A 5 -3.73 3.15 15.86
N LYS A 6 -2.89 2.28 16.45
CA LYS A 6 -1.80 2.67 17.37
C LYS A 6 -0.55 3.23 16.67
N TYR A 7 -0.49 3.13 15.34
CA TYR A 7 0.63 3.62 14.52
C TYR A 7 0.13 4.74 13.60
N GLU A 8 0.02 5.96 14.14
CA GLU A 8 -0.68 7.08 13.47
C GLU A 8 -0.29 7.27 11.99
N LYS A 9 1.01 7.25 11.68
CA LYS A 9 1.53 7.39 10.30
C LYS A 9 1.09 6.23 9.41
N LEU A 10 1.35 5.00 9.85
CA LEU A 10 1.04 3.79 9.09
C LEU A 10 -0.48 3.65 8.88
N GLY A 11 -1.28 3.88 9.91
CA GLY A 11 -2.73 3.82 9.84
C GLY A 11 -3.31 4.80 8.83
N ARG A 12 -2.79 6.05 8.80
CA ARG A 12 -3.19 7.06 7.81
C ARG A 12 -2.93 6.59 6.39
N HIS A 13 -1.74 6.04 6.12
CA HIS A 13 -1.40 5.54 4.78
C HIS A 13 -2.24 4.33 4.38
N ILE A 14 -2.51 3.40 5.31
CA ILE A 14 -3.40 2.25 5.06
C ILE A 14 -4.82 2.73 4.75
N ASP A 15 -5.33 3.73 5.48
CA ASP A 15 -6.66 4.28 5.21
C ASP A 15 -6.73 4.97 3.85
N ALA A 16 -5.68 5.69 3.44
CA ALA A 16 -5.60 6.33 2.13
C ALA A 16 -5.66 5.33 0.97
N MET A 17 -5.22 4.08 1.16
CA MET A 17 -5.31 3.03 0.13
C MET A 17 -6.76 2.66 -0.23
N LYS A 18 -7.73 2.94 0.66
CA LYS A 18 -9.15 2.61 0.43
C LYS A 18 -9.70 3.30 -0.81
N ASP A 19 -9.36 4.58 -0.97
CA ASP A 19 -9.87 5.45 -2.03
C ASP A 19 -8.88 5.59 -3.21
N MET A 20 -7.76 4.87 -3.15
CA MET A 20 -6.73 4.83 -4.19
C MET A 20 -7.21 4.02 -5.40
N ASP A 21 -6.83 4.44 -6.61
CA ASP A 21 -7.07 3.67 -7.82
C ASP A 21 -6.38 2.30 -7.73
N SER A 22 -7.00 1.27 -8.34
CA SER A 22 -6.53 -0.11 -8.20
C SER A 22 -5.10 -0.30 -8.69
N LYS A 23 -4.73 0.33 -9.82
CA LYS A 23 -3.39 0.18 -10.40
C LYS A 23 -2.32 0.72 -9.46
N ARG A 24 -2.52 1.93 -8.93
CA ARG A 24 -1.60 2.55 -7.97
C ARG A 24 -1.55 1.77 -6.67
N ARG A 25 -2.71 1.31 -6.17
CA ARG A 25 -2.79 0.48 -4.97
C ARG A 25 -2.02 -0.82 -5.13
N ASP A 26 -2.12 -1.48 -6.28
CA ASP A 26 -1.42 -2.72 -6.58
C ASP A 26 0.10 -2.50 -6.64
N THR A 27 0.56 -1.40 -7.25
CA THR A 27 1.99 -1.02 -7.25
C THR A 27 2.49 -0.79 -5.83
N LEU A 28 1.76 -0.02 -5.02
CA LEU A 28 2.11 0.24 -3.64
C LEU A 28 2.15 -1.06 -2.82
N LEU A 29 1.16 -1.93 -3.01
CA LEU A 29 1.07 -3.22 -2.34
C LEU A 29 2.27 -4.13 -2.68
N GLN A 30 2.67 -4.17 -3.95
CA GLN A 30 3.85 -4.92 -4.38
C GLN A 30 5.13 -4.41 -3.72
N GLY A 31 5.29 -3.09 -3.59
CA GLY A 31 6.41 -2.48 -2.88
C GLY A 31 6.44 -2.86 -1.40
N ILE A 32 5.29 -2.80 -0.71
CA ILE A 32 5.17 -3.23 0.69
C ILE A 32 5.55 -4.72 0.83
N MET A 33 5.02 -5.59 -0.05
CA MET A 33 5.36 -7.02 -0.03
C MET A 33 6.86 -7.27 -0.26
N ALA A 34 7.51 -6.47 -1.12
CA ALA A 34 8.95 -6.56 -1.36
C ALA A 34 9.75 -6.17 -0.11
N ILE A 35 9.36 -5.11 0.60
CA ILE A 35 9.97 -4.71 1.88
C ILE A 35 9.82 -5.81 2.92
N ILE A 36 8.61 -6.37 3.07
CA ILE A 36 8.36 -7.47 3.99
C ILE A 36 9.26 -8.65 3.68
N ARG A 37 9.32 -9.10 2.42
CA ARG A 37 10.17 -10.23 2.01
C ARG A 37 11.66 -10.00 2.28
N ARG A 38 12.13 -8.76 2.14
CA ARG A 38 13.52 -8.38 2.42
C ARG A 38 13.85 -8.40 3.92
N HIS A 39 12.94 -7.93 4.76
CA HIS A 39 13.15 -7.86 6.22
C HIS A 39 12.80 -9.15 6.96
N SER A 40 11.83 -9.90 6.46
CA SER A 40 11.26 -11.09 7.10
C SER A 40 10.60 -11.97 6.03
N PRO A 41 11.38 -12.78 5.29
CA PRO A 41 10.90 -13.54 4.13
C PRO A 41 9.70 -14.45 4.47
N ASP A 42 9.74 -15.08 5.63
CA ASP A 42 8.71 -16.04 6.05
C ASP A 42 7.47 -15.36 6.68
N LEU A 43 7.45 -14.03 6.81
CA LEU A 43 6.38 -13.34 7.54
C LEU A 43 5.03 -13.61 6.88
N LEU A 44 4.91 -13.39 5.57
CA LEU A 44 3.66 -13.59 4.86
C LEU A 44 3.28 -15.07 4.75
N GLU A 45 4.26 -15.95 4.60
CA GLU A 45 4.03 -17.39 4.47
C GLU A 45 3.41 -17.98 5.74
N LYS A 46 3.78 -17.47 6.92
CA LYS A 46 3.22 -17.90 8.20
C LYS A 46 1.72 -17.61 8.31
N PHE A 47 1.24 -16.53 7.70
CA PHE A 47 -0.15 -16.07 7.83
C PHE A 47 -1.03 -16.42 6.63
N ILE A 48 -0.48 -17.05 5.60
CA ILE A 48 -1.25 -17.40 4.39
C ILE A 48 -2.40 -18.37 4.71
N LEU A 49 -2.17 -19.29 5.65
CA LEU A 49 -3.15 -20.27 6.11
C LEU A 49 -4.19 -19.69 7.06
N GLU A 50 -3.95 -18.50 7.60
CA GLU A 50 -4.87 -17.80 8.49
C GLU A 50 -5.91 -16.97 7.74
N PHE A 51 -5.82 -16.90 6.40
CA PHE A 51 -6.80 -16.20 5.57
C PHE A 51 -8.20 -16.79 5.80
N PRO A 52 -9.14 -16.00 6.39
CA PRO A 52 -10.40 -16.56 6.86
C PRO A 52 -11.33 -16.84 5.68
N LEU A 53 -11.70 -18.10 5.42
CA LEU A 53 -12.54 -18.46 4.27
C LEU A 53 -14.02 -18.03 4.39
N ASP A 54 -14.40 -17.36 5.48
CA ASP A 54 -15.76 -16.95 5.74
C ASP A 54 -16.07 -15.54 5.20
N ASN A 55 -17.35 -15.31 4.89
CA ASN A 55 -17.85 -14.06 4.34
C ASN A 55 -18.22 -13.04 5.42
N SER A 56 -17.80 -13.22 6.67
CA SER A 56 -18.11 -12.31 7.80
C SER A 56 -17.26 -11.02 7.80
N ARG A 57 -16.45 -10.84 6.75
CA ARG A 57 -15.48 -9.76 6.54
C ARG A 57 -16.15 -8.39 6.54
N GLN A 58 -15.59 -7.46 7.32
CA GLN A 58 -16.16 -6.12 7.53
C GLN A 58 -15.25 -4.98 7.05
N ARG A 59 -13.96 -5.24 6.80
CA ARG A 59 -13.02 -4.18 6.40
C ARG A 59 -12.89 -4.14 4.88
N TRP A 60 -12.63 -2.94 4.36
CA TRP A 60 -12.56 -2.69 2.92
C TRP A 60 -11.51 -3.55 2.20
N TYR A 61 -10.44 -3.92 2.91
CA TYR A 61 -9.34 -4.73 2.39
C TYR A 61 -9.50 -6.23 2.66
N ASP A 62 -10.53 -6.63 3.43
CA ASP A 62 -10.63 -8.02 3.85
C ASP A 62 -10.94 -8.93 2.66
N HIS A 63 -11.68 -8.49 1.64
CA HIS A 63 -12.10 -9.33 0.51
C HIS A 63 -10.99 -9.67 -0.49
N ASP A 64 -9.92 -8.88 -0.50
CA ASP A 64 -8.78 -9.09 -1.38
C ASP A 64 -7.70 -9.90 -0.64
N PRO A 65 -7.32 -11.10 -1.13
CA PRO A 65 -6.32 -11.94 -0.47
C PRO A 65 -4.97 -11.26 -0.24
N TYR A 66 -4.51 -10.46 -1.20
CA TYR A 66 -3.20 -9.81 -1.13
C TYR A 66 -3.22 -8.62 -0.18
N LEU A 67 -4.29 -7.81 -0.21
CA LEU A 67 -4.45 -6.72 0.76
C LEU A 67 -4.63 -7.25 2.17
N TRP A 68 -5.47 -8.27 2.36
CA TRP A 68 -5.66 -8.91 3.66
C TRP A 68 -4.33 -9.47 4.17
N LEU A 69 -3.61 -10.24 3.35
CA LEU A 69 -2.37 -10.89 3.78
C LEU A 69 -1.29 -9.87 4.11
N THR A 70 -1.16 -8.82 3.31
CA THR A 70 -0.14 -7.80 3.55
C THR A 70 -0.46 -6.98 4.78
N ILE A 71 -1.69 -6.49 4.92
CA ILE A 71 -2.09 -5.64 6.05
C ILE A 71 -2.12 -6.45 7.36
N ASN A 72 -2.63 -7.68 7.36
CA ASN A 72 -2.61 -8.50 8.59
C ASN A 72 -1.21 -9.06 8.87
N GLY A 73 -0.42 -9.38 7.85
CA GLY A 73 0.99 -9.78 8.03
C GLY A 73 1.83 -8.71 8.73
N LEU A 74 1.60 -7.43 8.41
CA LEU A 74 2.27 -6.30 9.09
C LEU A 74 1.97 -6.25 10.59
N GLN A 75 0.82 -6.76 11.06
CA GLN A 75 0.51 -6.82 12.50
C GLN A 75 1.60 -7.55 13.31
N HIS A 76 2.26 -8.52 12.67
CA HIS A 76 3.31 -9.34 13.25
C HIS A 76 4.72 -8.85 12.90
N GLY A 77 4.81 -7.74 12.15
CA GLY A 77 6.06 -7.07 11.84
C GLY A 77 6.69 -6.45 13.08
N ARG A 78 8.03 -6.50 13.14
CA ARG A 78 8.81 -5.76 14.15
C ARG A 78 8.69 -4.24 13.90
N PRO A 79 8.90 -3.39 14.93
CA PRO A 79 8.74 -1.94 14.79
C PRO A 79 9.56 -1.31 13.65
N ASP A 80 10.78 -1.80 13.41
CA ASP A 80 11.66 -1.37 12.31
C ASP A 80 11.06 -1.65 10.93
N LEU A 81 10.40 -2.80 10.76
CA LEU A 81 9.66 -3.11 9.53
C LEU A 81 8.49 -2.15 9.33
N LEU A 82 7.71 -1.89 10.39
CA LEU A 82 6.56 -0.99 10.33
C LEU A 82 6.96 0.45 9.98
N GLU A 83 8.07 0.91 10.55
CA GLU A 83 8.65 2.22 10.23
C GLU A 83 9.13 2.28 8.78
N THR A 84 9.83 1.25 8.31
CA THR A 84 10.31 1.17 6.92
C THR A 84 9.15 1.22 5.92
N VAL A 85 8.07 0.49 6.21
CA VAL A 85 6.86 0.50 5.38
C VAL A 85 6.18 1.87 5.41
N ALA A 86 6.07 2.50 6.57
CA ALA A 86 5.49 3.84 6.67
C ALA A 86 6.30 4.89 5.89
N LEU A 87 7.64 4.82 5.93
CA LEU A 87 8.52 5.69 5.14
C LEU A 87 8.32 5.48 3.64
N TYR A 88 8.30 4.22 3.19
CA TYR A 88 8.03 3.88 1.79
C TYR A 88 6.69 4.44 1.30
N MET A 89 5.61 4.25 2.06
CA MET A 89 4.29 4.77 1.67
C MET A 89 4.27 6.30 1.59
N ALA A 90 4.99 6.99 2.47
CA ALA A 90 5.11 8.45 2.43
C ALA A 90 5.88 8.95 1.19
N GLU A 91 6.92 8.23 0.75
CA GLU A 91 7.69 8.56 -0.46
C GLU A 91 6.85 8.38 -1.73
N GLU A 92 6.04 7.31 -1.80
CA GLU A 92 5.12 7.04 -2.92
C GLU A 92 4.00 8.08 -3.00
N GLU A 93 3.51 8.58 -1.87
CA GLU A 93 2.54 9.69 -1.84
C GLU A 93 3.14 10.98 -2.40
N GLN A 94 4.39 11.31 -2.05
CA GLN A 94 5.06 12.52 -2.56
C GLN A 94 5.35 12.43 -4.06
N THR A 95 5.77 11.25 -4.54
CA THR A 95 6.07 11.03 -5.96
C THR A 95 4.82 11.21 -6.80
N ALA A 96 3.67 10.68 -6.35
CA ALA A 96 2.40 10.83 -7.05
C ALA A 96 1.93 12.29 -7.16
N ASN A 97 2.18 13.12 -6.13
CA ASN A 97 1.81 14.53 -6.15
C ASN A 97 2.66 15.37 -7.13
N GLN A 98 3.86 14.89 -7.48
CA GLN A 98 4.74 15.57 -8.44
C GLN A 98 4.38 15.24 -9.91
N THR A 99 3.91 14.01 -10.18
CA THR A 99 3.51 13.59 -11.54
C THR A 99 2.26 14.30 -12.04
N ASP A 100 1.33 14.66 -11.15
CA ASP A 100 0.10 15.41 -11.51
C ASP A 100 0.36 16.90 -11.82
N SER A 101 1.55 17.41 -11.48
CA SER A 101 1.95 18.81 -11.73
C SER A 101 2.74 19.01 -13.02
N THR A 102 2.95 17.95 -13.82
CA THR A 102 3.78 17.99 -15.04
C THR A 102 2.95 17.70 -16.29
N ILE A 103 2.04 18.61 -16.64
CA ILE A 103 1.61 18.77 -18.04
C ILE A 103 2.28 20.04 -18.56
N PRO A 104 3.28 19.96 -19.46
CA PRO A 104 3.69 21.14 -20.20
C PRO A 104 2.52 21.57 -21.09
N ALA A 105 1.96 22.73 -20.79
CA ALA A 105 1.25 23.49 -21.79
C ALA A 105 2.23 23.79 -22.92
N ASP A 106 1.74 23.63 -24.15
CA ASP A 106 2.32 24.19 -25.37
C ASP A 106 3.35 23.33 -26.12
N THR A 107 2.87 22.63 -27.14
CA THR A 107 3.45 22.72 -28.48
C THR A 107 2.31 22.71 -29.51
N ALA A 108 1.72 23.89 -29.71
CA ALA A 108 1.03 24.18 -30.96
C ALA A 108 2.05 24.14 -32.11
N THR A 109 2.09 23.05 -32.88
CA THR A 109 2.84 23.01 -34.14
C THR A 109 2.05 23.77 -35.21
N PRO A 110 2.59 24.81 -35.86
CA PRO A 110 1.91 25.44 -36.98
C PRO A 110 1.99 24.54 -38.20
N LEU A 111 0.83 24.30 -38.83
CA LEU A 111 0.72 23.70 -40.16
C LEU A 111 1.47 24.56 -41.18
N THR A 112 2.51 24.00 -41.79
CA THR A 112 3.11 24.54 -43.01
C THR A 112 2.42 23.90 -44.22
N TRP A 113 1.93 24.77 -45.12
CA TRP A 113 1.27 24.44 -46.38
C TRP A 113 2.22 23.86 -47.43
#